data_AF-A0A9N8EUX6-F1
#
_entry.id   AF-A0A9N8EUX6-F1
#
_cell.length_a   1.000
_cell.length_b   1.000
_cell.length_c   1.000
_cell.angle_alpha   90.00
_cell.angle_beta   90.00
_cell.angle_gamma   90.00
#
_symmetry.space_group_name_H-M   'P 1'
#
loop_
_entity.id
_entity.type
_entity.pdbx_description
1 polymer ?
#
loop_
_entity_poly.entity_id
_entity_poly.type
_entity_poly.pdbx_seq_one_letter_code
_entity_poly.pdbx_strand_id
1 'polypeptide(L)'
;MDGTIITVDASNSKIHPDWCPGVANPTPTNCQGRFGIDVDLAVLKLDTFSSNDVVCLNEDNSIPILGGTAEAMGFGLTESGDPTTFQGATLPVSGCRPGDSSWYFCTDATPAATSPNTCPGDSGGPTNVPNCNTQLGVVSFGIGPNGTPQQVCLSSTLSGYQRVDTHIAWIEAQICALSASPPAGCP
;
A
#
# COMPACT_ATOMS: atom_id res chain seq x y z
N MET A 1 -12.09 11.32 -12.86
CA MET A 1 -12.16 12.09 -11.61
C MET A 1 -13.10 13.26 -11.82
N ASP A 2 -13.90 13.58 -10.83
CA ASP A 2 -14.91 14.65 -10.84
C ASP A 2 -14.33 16.06 -10.61
N GLY A 3 -13.03 16.17 -10.34
CA GLY A 3 -12.35 17.43 -10.04
C GLY A 3 -12.39 17.81 -8.55
N THR A 4 -12.85 16.92 -7.67
CA THR A 4 -12.85 17.15 -6.23
C THR A 4 -11.42 17.30 -5.71
N ILE A 5 -11.15 18.42 -5.04
CA ILE A 5 -9.87 18.67 -4.35
C ILE A 5 -10.03 18.20 -2.91
N ILE A 6 -9.18 17.25 -2.50
CA ILE A 6 -9.09 16.78 -1.12
C ILE A 6 -7.85 17.41 -0.49
N THR A 7 -8.02 18.09 0.63
CA THR A 7 -6.93 18.71 1.37
C THR A 7 -6.64 17.91 2.63
N VAL A 8 -5.36 17.60 2.83
CA VAL A 8 -4.89 16.94 4.04
C VAL A 8 -4.67 17.99 5.12
N ASP A 9 -5.14 17.71 6.33
CA ASP A 9 -4.73 18.46 7.51
C ASP A 9 -3.26 18.16 7.79
N ALA A 10 -2.40 19.06 7.32
CA ALA A 10 -0.94 18.91 7.41
C ALA A 10 -0.43 18.81 8.86
N SER A 11 -1.23 19.20 9.86
CA SER A 11 -0.88 19.05 11.27
C SER A 11 -1.25 17.68 11.85
N ASN A 12 -2.04 16.88 11.12
CA ASN A 12 -2.63 15.63 11.59
C ASN A 12 -2.40 14.47 10.61
N SER A 13 -1.13 14.18 10.33
CA SER A 13 -0.70 12.91 9.76
C SER A 13 -0.07 12.02 10.84
N LYS A 14 -0.25 10.70 10.70
CA LYS A 14 0.35 9.69 11.58
C LYS A 14 1.10 8.70 10.72
N ILE A 15 2.42 8.66 10.90
CA ILE A 15 3.29 7.66 10.29
C ILE A 15 3.46 6.53 11.31
N HIS A 16 3.44 5.27 10.87
CA HIS A 16 3.63 4.14 11.77
C HIS A 16 4.99 4.26 12.48
N PRO A 17 5.08 4.02 13.81
CA PRO A 17 6.32 4.22 14.56
C PRO A 17 7.46 3.28 14.12
N ASP A 18 7.11 2.14 13.51
CA ASP A 18 8.07 1.18 12.95
C ASP A 18 8.43 1.47 11.47
N TRP A 19 8.01 2.61 10.91
CA TRP A 19 8.47 3.05 9.60
C TRP A 19 9.94 3.44 9.64
N CYS A 20 10.70 2.97 8.65
CA CYS A 20 12.12 3.22 8.56
C CYS A 20 12.49 3.90 7.22
N PRO A 21 12.55 5.25 7.18
CA PRO A 21 13.07 5.93 6.01
C PRO A 21 14.58 5.67 5.95
N GLY A 22 14.99 4.83 5.01
CA GLY A 22 16.40 4.50 4.79
C GLY A 22 17.30 5.74 4.86
N VAL A 23 18.32 5.66 5.72
CA VAL A 23 19.52 6.51 5.83
C VAL A 23 19.41 7.99 6.31
N ALA A 24 18.39 8.40 7.08
CA ALA A 24 18.44 9.75 7.69
C ALA A 24 18.21 9.87 9.22
N ASN A 25 17.81 8.82 9.95
CA ASN A 25 17.59 8.93 11.39
C ASN A 25 17.99 7.64 12.15
N PRO A 26 18.91 7.69 13.14
CA PRO A 26 19.50 6.49 13.76
C PRO A 26 18.65 5.83 14.86
N THR A 27 17.35 6.10 14.90
CA THR A 27 16.42 5.44 15.83
C THR A 27 15.11 5.15 15.11
N PRO A 28 14.73 3.87 14.95
CA PRO A 28 15.33 2.66 15.54
C PRO A 28 16.63 2.21 14.82
N THR A 29 17.59 1.68 15.59
CA THR A 29 18.94 1.26 15.19
C THR A 29 19.01 0.06 14.23
N ASN A 30 17.88 -0.44 13.72
CA ASN A 30 17.79 -1.64 12.87
C ASN A 30 17.40 -1.33 11.41
N CYS A 31 17.39 -0.06 11.03
CA CYS A 31 17.13 0.42 9.68
C CYS A 31 18.20 -0.04 8.67
N GLN A 32 18.15 -1.31 8.24
CA GLN A 32 19.14 -1.89 7.33
C GLN A 32 18.95 -1.52 5.85
N GLY A 33 18.09 -0.54 5.53
CA GLY A 33 17.80 -0.16 4.14
C GLY A 33 17.28 -1.32 3.30
N ARG A 34 16.65 -2.31 3.94
CA ARG A 34 16.00 -3.44 3.27
C ARG A 34 14.53 -3.11 3.11
N PHE A 35 13.99 -3.43 1.93
CA PHE A 35 12.56 -3.37 1.67
C PHE A 35 11.84 -4.52 2.40
N GLY A 36 10.58 -4.32 2.74
CA GLY A 36 9.71 -5.38 3.23
C GLY A 36 9.98 -5.85 4.65
N ILE A 37 10.75 -5.11 5.46
CA ILE A 37 11.05 -5.49 6.86
C ILE A 37 10.55 -4.47 7.89
N ASP A 38 10.22 -3.26 7.47
CA ASP A 38 9.68 -2.16 8.26
C ASP A 38 8.19 -1.95 7.94
N VAL A 39 7.51 -1.03 8.63
CA VAL A 39 6.08 -0.78 8.39
C VAL A 39 5.88 0.46 7.52
N ASP A 40 5.55 0.28 6.25
CA ASP A 40 5.32 1.38 5.29
C ASP A 40 3.84 1.80 5.28
N LEU A 41 3.44 2.50 6.34
CA LEU A 41 2.05 2.90 6.54
C LEU A 41 1.93 4.29 7.15
N ALA A 42 0.97 5.06 6.65
CA ALA A 42 0.55 6.32 7.23
C ALA A 42 -0.98 6.48 7.16
N VAL A 43 -1.53 7.20 8.13
CA VAL A 43 -2.93 7.66 8.14
C VAL A 43 -2.93 9.17 8.03
N LEU A 44 -3.73 9.70 7.09
CA LEU A 44 -3.87 11.12 6.82
C LEU A 44 -5.27 11.60 7.21
N LYS A 45 -5.36 12.59 8.09
CA LYS A 45 -6.61 13.26 8.38
C LYS A 45 -6.89 14.31 7.29
N LEU A 46 -8.11 14.35 6.80
CA LEU A 46 -8.56 15.40 5.90
C LEU A 46 -8.98 16.64 6.69
N ASP A 47 -8.79 17.82 6.12
CA ASP A 47 -9.25 19.08 6.73
C ASP A 47 -10.79 19.17 6.81
N THR A 48 -11.45 18.48 5.90
CA THR A 48 -12.89 18.44 5.70
C THR A 48 -13.33 17.01 5.38
N PHE A 49 -14.58 16.68 5.73
CA PHE A 49 -15.15 15.38 5.43
C PHE A 49 -15.29 15.20 3.91
N SER A 50 -14.84 14.06 3.38
CA SER A 50 -15.05 13.71 1.97
C SER A 50 -16.40 13.03 1.79
N SER A 51 -17.17 13.44 0.79
CA SER A 51 -18.42 12.78 0.39
C SER A 51 -18.22 11.58 -0.54
N ASN A 52 -16.97 11.25 -0.87
CA ASN A 52 -16.65 10.09 -1.70
C ASN A 52 -16.87 8.79 -0.92
N ASP A 53 -17.14 7.72 -1.67
CA ASP A 53 -17.23 6.38 -1.11
C ASP A 53 -15.91 5.99 -0.44
N VAL A 54 -16.02 5.28 0.69
CA VAL A 54 -14.89 4.75 1.45
C VAL A 54 -14.75 3.25 1.22
N VAL A 55 -13.55 2.72 1.40
CA VAL A 55 -13.28 1.28 1.41
C VAL A 55 -13.50 0.71 2.82
N CYS A 56 -13.88 -0.56 2.90
CA CYS A 56 -13.74 -1.36 4.11
C CYS A 56 -12.26 -1.72 4.30
N LEU A 57 -11.83 -1.84 5.55
CA LEU A 57 -10.49 -2.35 5.87
C LEU A 57 -10.54 -3.87 6.01
N ASN A 58 -9.50 -4.57 5.52
CA ASN A 58 -9.39 -6.00 5.75
C ASN A 58 -9.03 -6.28 7.22
N GLU A 59 -9.87 -7.05 7.90
CA GLU A 59 -9.63 -7.54 9.27
C GLU A 59 -9.30 -9.04 9.29
N ASP A 60 -9.41 -9.73 8.14
CA ASP A 60 -9.19 -11.16 8.01
C ASP A 60 -7.74 -11.43 7.56
N ASN A 61 -6.92 -11.94 8.48
CA ASN A 61 -5.53 -12.27 8.22
C ASN A 61 -5.33 -13.47 7.27
N SER A 62 -6.39 -14.20 6.92
CA SER A 62 -6.36 -15.25 5.89
C SER A 62 -6.42 -14.69 4.46
N ILE A 63 -6.67 -13.38 4.31
CA ILE A 63 -6.75 -12.67 3.04
C ILE A 63 -5.62 -11.62 2.99
N PRO A 64 -4.90 -11.47 1.86
CA PRO A 64 -5.06 -12.20 0.60
C PRO A 64 -4.54 -13.64 0.63
N ILE A 65 -5.22 -14.51 -0.13
CA ILE A 65 -4.85 -15.92 -0.29
C ILE A 65 -3.77 -16.03 -1.37
N LEU A 66 -2.72 -16.80 -1.11
CA LEU A 66 -1.69 -17.12 -2.10
C LEU A 66 -2.30 -17.79 -3.34
N GLY A 67 -1.93 -17.32 -4.53
CA GLY A 67 -2.52 -17.77 -5.80
C GLY A 67 -3.89 -17.14 -6.11
N GLY A 68 -4.44 -16.35 -5.19
CA GLY A 68 -5.59 -15.48 -5.46
C GLY A 68 -5.18 -14.24 -6.26
N THR A 69 -6.06 -13.24 -6.26
CA THR A 69 -5.86 -12.00 -7.00
C THR A 69 -6.18 -10.78 -6.15
N ALA A 70 -5.49 -9.67 -6.40
CA ALA A 70 -5.74 -8.36 -5.83
C ALA A 70 -5.91 -7.33 -6.95
N GLU A 71 -6.66 -6.26 -6.73
CA GLU A 71 -6.73 -5.11 -7.64
C GLU A 71 -5.83 -3.99 -7.12
N ALA A 72 -4.93 -3.48 -7.96
CA ALA A 72 -4.14 -2.28 -7.67
C ALA A 72 -4.53 -1.17 -8.63
N MET A 73 -4.42 0.08 -8.17
CA MET A 73 -4.89 1.25 -8.93
C MET A 73 -4.11 2.51 -8.56
N GLY A 74 -3.91 3.41 -9.53
CA GLY A 74 -3.07 4.59 -9.34
C GLY A 74 -2.83 5.41 -10.61
N PHE A 75 -1.91 6.37 -10.47
CA PHE A 75 -1.38 7.22 -11.55
C PHE A 75 0.12 7.01 -11.75
N GLY A 76 0.67 5.93 -11.21
CA GLY A 76 2.06 5.57 -11.43
C GLY A 76 2.36 5.32 -12.90
N LEU A 77 3.66 5.23 -13.19
CA LEU A 77 4.15 5.02 -14.54
C LEU A 77 3.50 3.80 -15.20
N THR A 78 3.19 3.93 -16.48
CA THR A 78 2.81 2.82 -17.35
C THR A 78 3.94 2.50 -18.32
N GLU A 79 3.80 1.43 -19.10
CA GLU A 79 4.69 1.16 -20.24
C GLU A 79 4.73 2.31 -21.27
N SER A 80 3.69 3.14 -21.31
CA SER A 80 3.56 4.30 -22.20
C SER A 80 4.04 5.61 -21.56
N GLY A 81 4.57 5.58 -20.33
CA GLY A 81 4.98 6.76 -19.56
C GLY A 81 3.93 7.19 -18.53
N ASP A 82 3.95 8.48 -18.16
CA ASP A 82 3.06 9.08 -17.16
C ASP A 82 1.61 9.09 -17.65
N PRO A 83 0.68 8.36 -17.01
CA PRO A 83 -0.71 8.37 -17.43
C PRO A 83 -1.42 9.64 -16.97
N THR A 84 -2.27 10.22 -17.82
CA THR A 84 -3.18 11.32 -17.45
C THR A 84 -4.52 10.84 -16.91
N THR A 85 -4.76 9.53 -17.00
CA THR A 85 -5.96 8.87 -16.52
C THR A 85 -5.62 7.87 -15.45
N PHE A 86 -6.56 7.67 -14.53
CA PHE A 86 -6.43 6.70 -13.46
C PHE A 86 -6.40 5.28 -14.04
N GLN A 87 -5.43 4.49 -13.62
CA GLN A 87 -5.21 3.12 -14.07
C GLN A 87 -5.61 2.12 -13.00
N GLY A 88 -5.93 0.89 -13.41
CA GLY A 88 -6.19 -0.22 -12.51
C GLY A 88 -5.89 -1.55 -13.18
N ALA A 89 -5.44 -2.53 -12.39
CA ALA A 89 -5.14 -3.87 -12.88
C ALA A 89 -5.36 -4.95 -11.80
N THR A 90 -5.71 -6.14 -12.25
CA THR A 90 -5.77 -7.34 -11.41
C THR A 90 -4.43 -8.05 -11.40
N LEU A 91 -3.86 -8.23 -10.21
CA LEU A 91 -2.53 -8.79 -9.95
C LEU A 91 -2.67 -10.16 -9.26
N PRO A 92 -1.88 -11.18 -9.65
CA PRO A 92 -1.85 -12.45 -8.93
C PRO A 92 -1.06 -12.31 -7.63
N VAL A 93 -1.67 -12.73 -6.52
CA VAL A 93 -1.03 -12.75 -5.20
C VAL A 93 -0.04 -13.90 -5.15
N SER A 94 1.20 -13.58 -4.75
CA SER A 94 2.31 -14.50 -4.65
C SER A 94 2.97 -14.42 -3.26
N GLY A 95 3.93 -15.32 -3.00
CA GLY A 95 4.75 -15.24 -1.81
C GLY A 95 5.81 -14.14 -1.94
N CYS A 96 6.07 -13.44 -0.83
CA CYS A 96 7.22 -12.53 -0.74
C CYS A 96 8.55 -13.29 -0.69
N ARG A 97 9.67 -12.55 -0.79
CA ARG A 97 11.00 -13.17 -0.78
C ARG A 97 11.34 -13.69 0.61
N PRO A 98 12.21 -14.71 0.72
CA PRO A 98 12.73 -15.12 2.02
C PRO A 98 13.39 -13.95 2.75
N GLY A 99 12.90 -13.66 3.96
CA GLY A 99 13.39 -12.56 4.79
C GLY A 99 12.48 -11.32 4.79
N ASP A 100 11.51 -11.24 3.89
CA ASP A 100 10.45 -10.24 3.98
C ASP A 100 9.53 -10.56 5.18
N SER A 101 9.05 -9.52 5.84
CA SER A 101 8.15 -9.63 7.00
C SER A 101 6.78 -10.14 6.58
N SER A 102 6.11 -10.86 7.49
CA SER A 102 4.70 -11.26 7.31
C SER A 102 3.73 -10.07 7.31
N TRP A 103 4.21 -8.86 7.57
CA TRP A 103 3.48 -7.60 7.40
C TRP A 103 3.24 -7.23 5.93
N TYR A 104 3.89 -7.92 5.00
CA TYR A 104 3.68 -7.72 3.58
C TYR A 104 3.00 -8.93 2.95
N PHE A 105 2.22 -8.66 1.90
CA PHE A 105 1.99 -9.64 0.85
C PHE A 105 2.62 -9.14 -0.44
N CYS A 106 2.83 -10.04 -1.39
CA CYS A 106 3.48 -9.69 -2.63
C CYS A 106 2.65 -10.14 -3.83
N THR A 107 2.91 -9.50 -4.97
CA THR A 107 2.44 -9.97 -6.27
C THR A 107 3.65 -10.17 -7.15
N ASP A 108 3.57 -11.15 -8.04
CA ASP A 108 4.60 -11.39 -9.03
C ASP A 108 4.01 -11.16 -10.41
N ALA A 109 4.69 -10.38 -11.23
CA ALA A 109 4.40 -10.34 -12.64
C ALA A 109 4.83 -11.70 -13.22
N THR A 110 3.86 -12.59 -13.50
CA THR A 110 4.20 -13.86 -14.16
C THR A 110 5.05 -13.59 -15.41
N PRO A 111 6.00 -14.46 -15.80
CA PRO A 111 6.98 -14.17 -16.86
C PRO A 111 6.40 -13.91 -18.26
N ALA A 112 5.07 -13.90 -18.42
CA ALA A 112 4.42 -13.28 -19.55
C ALA A 112 4.74 -11.77 -19.56
N ALA A 113 5.28 -11.29 -20.67
CA ALA A 113 5.69 -9.90 -20.89
C ALA A 113 4.56 -8.86 -20.67
N THR A 114 3.31 -9.30 -20.49
CA THR A 114 2.10 -8.49 -20.34
C THR A 114 1.50 -8.53 -18.94
N SER A 115 2.16 -9.17 -17.96
CA SER A 115 1.62 -9.23 -16.60
C SER A 115 1.63 -7.83 -15.98
N PRO A 116 0.48 -7.31 -15.53
CA PRO A 116 0.43 -6.01 -14.89
C PRO A 116 1.22 -6.02 -13.58
N ASN A 117 1.73 -4.86 -13.21
CA ASN A 117 2.37 -4.64 -11.92
C ASN A 117 2.17 -3.19 -11.46
N THR A 118 2.34 -2.92 -10.17
CA THR A 118 2.46 -1.54 -9.65
C THR A 118 3.83 -0.96 -9.96
N CYS A 119 3.89 0.36 -10.04
CA CYS A 119 4.99 1.10 -10.61
C CYS A 119 5.39 2.32 -9.77
N PRO A 120 6.54 2.96 -10.06
CA PRO A 120 6.86 4.24 -9.45
C PRO A 120 5.72 5.25 -9.64
N GLY A 121 5.29 5.87 -8.55
CA GLY A 121 4.12 6.75 -8.51
C GLY A 121 2.82 6.09 -8.04
N ASP A 122 2.76 4.75 -7.95
CA ASP A 122 1.63 4.05 -7.33
C ASP A 122 1.77 3.89 -5.81
N SER A 123 2.95 4.15 -5.22
CA SER A 123 3.21 4.03 -3.79
C SER A 123 2.20 4.83 -2.96
N GLY A 124 1.68 4.23 -1.89
CA GLY A 124 0.57 4.77 -1.10
C GLY A 124 -0.82 4.46 -1.66
N GLY A 125 -0.91 3.98 -2.91
CA GLY A 125 -2.16 3.55 -3.54
C GLY A 125 -2.76 2.30 -2.87
N PRO A 126 -4.08 2.08 -3.00
CA PRO A 126 -4.73 0.93 -2.41
C PRO A 126 -4.52 -0.34 -3.23
N THR A 127 -4.57 -1.47 -2.54
CA THR A 127 -4.85 -2.77 -3.16
C THR A 127 -6.08 -3.39 -2.52
N ASN A 128 -7.00 -3.90 -3.34
CA ASN A 128 -8.32 -4.34 -2.90
C ASN A 128 -8.60 -5.80 -3.30
N VAL A 129 -9.57 -6.42 -2.63
CA VAL A 129 -10.16 -7.66 -3.13
C VAL A 129 -10.93 -7.35 -4.42
N PRO A 130 -10.72 -8.10 -5.53
CA PRO A 130 -11.41 -7.81 -6.78
C PRO A 130 -12.94 -7.83 -6.63
N ASN A 131 -13.61 -6.81 -7.16
CA ASN A 131 -15.07 -6.62 -7.05
C ASN A 131 -15.61 -6.50 -5.61
N CYS A 132 -14.73 -6.33 -4.63
CA CYS A 132 -15.09 -6.10 -3.24
C CYS A 132 -14.45 -4.80 -2.77
N ASN A 133 -15.21 -3.96 -2.08
CA ASN A 133 -14.73 -2.68 -1.61
C ASN A 133 -13.91 -2.84 -0.30
N THR A 134 -12.96 -3.77 -0.26
CA THR A 134 -12.16 -4.10 0.92
C THR A 134 -10.68 -3.98 0.59
N GLN A 135 -10.00 -3.09 1.31
CA GLN A 135 -8.58 -2.82 1.14
C GLN A 135 -7.73 -3.86 1.86
N LEU A 136 -6.91 -4.55 1.08
CA LEU A 136 -5.95 -5.58 1.49
C LEU A 136 -4.64 -4.97 1.94
N GLY A 137 -4.18 -3.96 1.23
CA GLY A 137 -2.87 -3.37 1.47
C GLY A 137 -2.66 -2.03 0.81
N VAL A 138 -1.45 -1.52 1.00
CA VAL A 138 -0.94 -0.27 0.44
C VAL A 138 0.29 -0.57 -0.40
N VAL A 139 0.35 -0.06 -1.62
CA VAL A 139 1.54 -0.19 -2.49
C VAL A 139 2.74 0.41 -1.79
N SER A 140 3.79 -0.38 -1.56
CA SER A 140 4.99 0.08 -0.85
C SER A 140 6.19 0.09 -1.78
N PHE A 141 6.65 -1.09 -2.21
CA PHE A 141 7.90 -1.22 -2.94
C PHE A 141 7.79 -2.16 -4.14
N GLY A 142 8.74 -2.01 -5.06
CA GLY A 142 8.96 -2.96 -6.15
C GLY A 142 10.42 -3.40 -6.18
N ILE A 143 10.66 -4.69 -6.43
CA ILE A 143 12.00 -5.26 -6.47
C ILE A 143 12.23 -5.99 -7.80
N GLY A 144 13.29 -5.59 -8.50
CA GLY A 144 13.73 -6.24 -9.73
C GLY A 144 14.40 -7.61 -9.52
N PRO A 145 14.71 -8.33 -10.62
CA PRO A 145 15.25 -9.69 -10.60
C PRO A 145 16.51 -9.87 -9.72
N ASN A 146 17.32 -8.82 -9.55
CA ASN A 146 18.56 -8.86 -8.78
C ASN A 146 18.45 -8.28 -7.36
N GLY A 147 17.23 -8.09 -6.84
CA GLY A 147 17.07 -7.47 -5.51
C GLY A 147 17.24 -5.96 -5.48
N THR A 148 17.33 -5.33 -6.65
CA THR A 148 17.46 -3.87 -6.77
C THR A 148 16.09 -3.20 -6.72
N PRO A 149 15.99 -1.97 -6.16
CA PRO A 149 14.78 -1.18 -6.25
C PRO A 149 14.31 -1.07 -7.69
N GLN A 150 13.02 -1.27 -7.90
CA GLN A 150 12.41 -1.16 -9.20
C GLN A 150 12.34 0.31 -9.64
N GLN A 151 13.12 0.68 -10.66
CA GLN A 151 13.03 2.00 -11.29
C GLN A 151 12.07 2.03 -12.49
N VAL A 152 11.69 0.85 -13.00
CA VAL A 152 10.86 0.67 -14.19
C VAL A 152 9.92 -0.52 -14.03
N CYS A 153 8.74 -0.44 -14.63
CA CYS A 153 7.69 -1.45 -14.62
C CYS A 153 8.06 -2.67 -15.47
N LEU A 154 8.93 -3.56 -14.98
CA LEU A 154 9.33 -4.75 -15.72
C LEU A 154 8.41 -5.93 -15.36
N SER A 155 8.04 -6.72 -16.36
CA SER A 155 7.21 -7.93 -16.26
C SER A 155 7.83 -9.11 -15.48
N SER A 156 8.91 -8.88 -14.73
CA SER A 156 9.62 -9.86 -13.89
C SER A 156 9.96 -9.29 -12.50
N THR A 157 9.19 -8.29 -12.07
CA THR A 157 9.37 -7.62 -10.79
C THR A 157 8.34 -8.13 -9.79
N LEU A 158 8.78 -8.25 -8.55
CA LEU A 158 7.91 -8.53 -7.41
C LEU A 158 7.55 -7.21 -6.74
N SER A 159 6.27 -7.01 -6.49
CA SER A 159 5.77 -5.83 -5.77
C SER A 159 5.30 -6.24 -4.39
N GLY A 160 5.67 -5.44 -3.39
CA GLY A 160 5.29 -5.62 -2.00
C GLY A 160 4.26 -4.59 -1.56
N TYR A 161 3.29 -5.10 -0.80
CA TYR A 161 2.17 -4.32 -0.30
C TYR A 161 2.09 -4.46 1.20
N GLN A 162 2.10 -3.34 1.91
CA GLN A 162 1.92 -3.31 3.34
C GLN A 162 0.51 -3.79 3.67
N ARG A 163 0.38 -4.90 4.40
CA ARG A 163 -0.91 -5.48 4.78
C ARG A 163 -1.68 -4.54 5.70
N VAL A 164 -2.97 -4.36 5.42
CA VAL A 164 -3.88 -3.62 6.31
C VAL A 164 -4.19 -4.44 7.55
N ASP A 165 -4.48 -5.73 7.41
CA ASP A 165 -4.92 -6.59 8.52
C ASP A 165 -3.88 -6.70 9.63
N THR A 166 -2.59 -6.71 9.30
CA THR A 166 -1.52 -6.80 10.29
C THR A 166 -1.35 -5.54 11.12
N HIS A 167 -1.93 -4.42 10.70
CA HIS A 167 -1.87 -3.12 11.39
C HIS A 167 -3.25 -2.52 11.67
N ILE A 168 -4.33 -3.30 11.55
CA ILE A 168 -5.70 -2.79 11.68
C ILE A 168 -5.92 -2.08 13.01
N ALA A 169 -5.47 -2.66 14.12
CA ALA A 169 -5.59 -2.07 15.45
C ALA A 169 -4.87 -0.71 15.55
N TRP A 170 -3.72 -0.56 14.88
CA TRP A 170 -3.01 0.73 14.84
C TRP A 170 -3.77 1.77 14.01
N ILE A 171 -4.30 1.36 12.84
CA ILE A 171 -5.11 2.21 11.96
C ILE A 171 -6.35 2.72 12.71
N GLU A 172 -7.11 1.81 13.34
CA GLU A 172 -8.30 2.14 14.11
C GLU A 172 -7.98 3.09 15.27
N ALA A 173 -6.88 2.86 15.98
CA ALA A 173 -6.42 3.78 17.03
C ALA A 173 -6.15 5.18 16.48
N GLN A 174 -5.59 5.31 15.28
CA GLN A 174 -5.40 6.63 14.64
C GLN A 174 -6.73 7.25 14.24
N ILE A 175 -7.67 6.47 13.70
CA ILE A 175 -9.03 6.94 13.37
C ILE A 175 -9.71 7.49 14.62
N CYS A 176 -9.67 6.75 15.73
CA CYS A 176 -10.24 7.19 17.01
C CYS A 176 -9.60 8.48 17.53
N ALA A 177 -8.26 8.54 17.54
CA ALA A 177 -7.52 9.69 18.08
C ALA A 177 -7.67 10.96 17.22
N LEU A 178 -7.83 10.81 15.91
CA LEU A 178 -7.88 11.93 14.97
C LEU A 178 -9.31 12.42 14.68
N SER A 179 -10.33 11.60 14.94
CA SER A 179 -11.72 11.93 14.62
C SER A 179 -12.32 12.93 15.59
N ALA A 180 -12.99 13.96 15.04
CA ALA A 180 -13.84 14.85 15.83
C ALA A 180 -15.16 14.18 16.27
N SER A 181 -15.53 13.07 15.62
CA SER A 181 -16.70 12.24 15.91
C SER A 181 -16.32 10.77 15.73
N PRO A 182 -15.62 10.16 16.71
CA PRO A 182 -15.08 8.81 16.58
C PRO A 182 -16.19 7.75 16.43
N PRO A 183 -15.90 6.61 15.75
CA PRO A 183 -16.76 5.44 15.78
C PRO A 183 -17.14 5.01 17.21
N ALA A 184 -18.32 4.41 17.37
CA ALA A 184 -18.87 4.04 18.69
C ALA A 184 -18.02 3.02 19.47
N GLY A 185 -17.08 2.32 18.81
CA GLY A 185 -16.17 1.36 19.41
C GLY A 185 -14.81 1.93 19.83
N CYS A 186 -14.59 3.24 19.67
CA CYS A 186 -13.36 3.87 20.10
C CYS A 186 -13.24 3.91 21.63
N PRO A 187 -12.03 3.70 22.18
CA PRO A 187 -11.78 3.75 23.62
C PRO A 187 -11.94 5.15 24.22
#